data_AF-A0A532E794-F1
#
_entry.id   AF-A0A532E794-F1
#
_cell.length_a   1.000
_cell.length_b   1.000
_cell.length_c   1.000
_cell.angle_alpha   90.00
_cell.angle_beta   90.00
_cell.angle_gamma   90.00
#
_symmetry.space_group_name_H-M   'P 1'
#
loop_
_entity.id
_entity.type
_entity.pdbx_description
1 polymer ?
#
loop_
_entity_poly.entity_id
_entity_poly.type
_entity_poly.pdbx_seq_one_letter_code
_entity_poly.pdbx_strand_id
1 'polypeptide(L)'
;MATTRMTSPPLLVPRTLVSQLLHLYDYPDPRRPGRLIKGYDCPHALRTARMCAAVAQRMGHQPARIKQYQIACILHDLGRAGLDRRLFGRIWSWARAQGIPTRPREWRVLHPETRYGRETEAFVSRYRGAMEAAGIELNPWACEQVEMRLGYARRLAARLRAVKPRLRELAVTWSPWMSRIMLYYYYPEKLKGAQPWVRQLAEILVACEQFEAYSNQRRGRDYYVRQREDVSEAFAYLDALHGEGIISRPVVQALRELAAEGVFDRVLEEARGRSLSSRERTFLRRAGQESLHAG
;
A
#
# COMPACT_ATOMS: atom_id res chain seq x y z
N MET A 1 5.32 -30.55 -12.88
CA MET A 1 4.42 -29.45 -13.29
C MET A 1 5.23 -28.43 -14.04
N ALA A 2 4.92 -28.18 -15.32
CA ALA A 2 5.64 -27.19 -16.13
C ALA A 2 5.45 -25.80 -15.51
N THR A 3 6.52 -25.21 -14.99
CA THR A 3 6.56 -23.81 -14.57
C THR A 3 6.48 -22.95 -15.84
N THR A 4 5.27 -22.58 -16.24
CA THR A 4 5.08 -21.53 -17.26
C THR A 4 5.91 -20.32 -16.85
N ARG A 5 6.92 -20.01 -17.67
CA ARG A 5 7.84 -18.89 -17.43
C ARG A 5 7.01 -17.61 -17.45
N MET A 6 6.83 -17.00 -16.28
CA MET A 6 6.04 -15.79 -16.14
C MET A 6 6.83 -14.63 -16.75
N THR A 7 6.28 -14.00 -17.78
CA THR A 7 6.94 -12.88 -18.49
C THR A 7 6.42 -11.52 -18.03
N SER A 8 5.29 -11.49 -17.32
CA SER A 8 4.72 -10.28 -16.73
C SER A 8 3.82 -10.62 -15.52
N PRO A 9 3.55 -9.67 -14.62
CA PRO A 9 2.79 -9.93 -13.41
C PRO A 9 1.31 -10.15 -13.76
N PRO A 10 0.68 -11.22 -13.27
CA PRO A 10 -0.59 -11.69 -13.78
C PRO A 10 -1.75 -10.83 -13.29
N LEU A 11 -2.80 -10.80 -14.11
CA LEU A 11 -4.12 -10.31 -13.73
C LEU A 11 -5.10 -11.47 -13.86
N LEU A 12 -5.37 -12.15 -12.75
CA LEU A 12 -6.23 -13.35 -12.68
C LEU A 12 -7.72 -12.99 -12.60
N VAL A 13 -8.01 -11.73 -12.27
CA VAL A 13 -9.36 -11.16 -12.21
C VAL A 13 -9.69 -10.53 -13.58
N PRO A 14 -10.92 -10.68 -14.11
CA PRO A 14 -11.31 -10.04 -15.37
C PRO A 14 -11.11 -8.52 -15.35
N ARG A 15 -10.64 -7.94 -16.46
CA ARG A 15 -10.37 -6.49 -16.57
C ARG A 15 -11.62 -5.63 -16.27
N THR A 16 -12.80 -6.11 -16.64
CA THR A 16 -14.08 -5.47 -16.35
C THR A 16 -14.31 -5.36 -14.84
N LEU A 17 -14.13 -6.46 -14.11
CA LEU A 17 -14.21 -6.46 -12.64
C LEU A 17 -13.15 -5.55 -12.02
N VAL A 18 -11.92 -5.55 -12.52
CA VAL A 18 -10.87 -4.62 -12.05
C VAL A 18 -11.31 -3.16 -12.20
N SER A 19 -11.82 -2.77 -13.37
CA SER A 19 -12.32 -1.41 -13.61
C SER A 19 -13.44 -1.05 -12.63
N GLN A 20 -14.39 -1.96 -12.40
CA GLN A 20 -15.49 -1.75 -11.45
C GLN A 20 -15.02 -1.64 -10.00
N LEU A 21 -14.01 -2.42 -9.60
CA LEU A 21 -13.39 -2.33 -8.27
C LEU A 21 -12.65 -1.00 -8.09
N LEU A 22 -11.92 -0.54 -9.11
CA LEU A 22 -11.21 0.74 -9.05
C LEU A 22 -12.17 1.94 -8.97
N HIS A 23 -13.35 1.86 -9.57
CA HIS A 23 -14.39 2.89 -9.41
C HIS A 23 -14.88 3.06 -7.97
N LEU A 24 -14.67 2.08 -7.08
CA LEU A 24 -15.03 2.20 -5.66
C LEU A 24 -14.16 3.22 -4.89
N TYR A 25 -13.03 3.63 -5.48
CA TYR A 25 -12.18 4.69 -4.95
C TYR A 25 -12.71 6.10 -5.23
N ASP A 26 -13.66 6.26 -6.16
CA ASP A 26 -14.30 7.55 -6.38
C ASP A 26 -15.05 7.96 -5.10
N TYR A 27 -14.91 9.24 -4.72
CA TYR A 27 -15.38 9.76 -3.44
C TYR A 27 -16.21 11.03 -3.65
N PRO A 28 -17.41 11.15 -3.07
CA PRO A 28 -18.18 12.39 -3.12
C PRO A 28 -17.38 13.56 -2.54
N ASP A 29 -17.25 14.67 -3.26
CA ASP A 29 -16.55 15.85 -2.74
C ASP A 29 -17.43 16.54 -1.69
N PRO A 30 -17.06 16.53 -0.39
CA PRO A 30 -17.90 17.11 0.66
C PRO A 30 -18.01 18.64 0.54
N ARG A 31 -17.14 19.27 -0.26
CA ARG A 31 -17.15 20.71 -0.50
C ARG A 31 -18.00 21.11 -1.71
N ARG A 32 -18.38 20.14 -2.55
CA ARG A 32 -19.06 20.39 -3.84
C ARG A 32 -20.08 19.28 -4.13
N PRO A 33 -21.36 19.48 -3.76
CA PRO A 33 -22.42 18.51 -4.01
C PRO A 33 -22.46 18.07 -5.49
N GLY A 34 -22.68 16.77 -5.72
CA GLY A 34 -22.74 16.18 -7.06
C GLY A 34 -21.38 15.95 -7.74
N ARG A 35 -20.28 16.46 -7.18
CA ARG A 35 -18.94 16.22 -7.73
C ARG A 35 -18.29 14.99 -7.09
N LEU A 36 -17.55 14.23 -7.91
CA LEU A 36 -16.70 13.14 -7.46
C LEU A 36 -15.22 13.53 -7.50
N ILE A 37 -14.48 13.21 -6.44
CA ILE A 37 -13.02 13.14 -6.40
C ILE A 37 -12.63 11.76 -6.94
N LYS A 38 -11.83 11.74 -8.01
CA LYS A 38 -11.36 10.49 -8.62
C LYS A 38 -10.33 9.77 -7.75
N GLY A 39 -10.39 8.44 -7.75
CA GLY A 39 -9.47 7.58 -7.02
C GLY A 39 -8.00 7.80 -7.42
N TYR A 40 -7.25 8.56 -6.61
CA TYR A 40 -5.86 8.91 -6.93
C TYR A 40 -4.93 7.69 -6.95
N ASP A 41 -5.05 6.80 -5.97
CA ASP A 41 -4.17 5.64 -5.82
C ASP A 41 -4.54 4.45 -6.73
N CYS A 42 -5.57 4.55 -7.60
CA CYS A 42 -6.02 3.45 -8.46
C CYS A 42 -4.90 2.83 -9.32
N PRO A 43 -4.05 3.61 -10.02
CA PRO A 43 -2.96 3.02 -10.82
C PRO A 43 -1.94 2.28 -9.96
N HIS A 44 -1.67 2.78 -8.75
CA HIS A 44 -0.78 2.13 -7.78
C HIS A 44 -1.39 0.81 -7.30
N ALA A 45 -2.64 0.84 -6.83
CA ALA A 45 -3.31 -0.34 -6.31
C ALA A 45 -3.35 -1.48 -7.34
N LEU A 46 -3.56 -1.16 -8.61
CA LEU A 46 -3.52 -2.14 -9.69
C LEU A 46 -2.11 -2.75 -9.87
N ARG A 47 -1.06 -1.93 -9.94
CA ARG A 47 0.31 -2.41 -10.10
C ARG A 47 0.74 -3.30 -8.93
N THR A 48 0.50 -2.85 -7.70
CA THR A 48 0.76 -3.61 -6.48
C THR A 48 -0.01 -4.93 -6.48
N ALA A 49 -1.28 -4.95 -6.88
CA ALA A 49 -2.07 -6.18 -6.93
C ALA A 49 -1.57 -7.19 -7.97
N ARG A 50 -1.02 -6.74 -9.10
CA ARG A 50 -0.40 -7.64 -10.09
C ARG A 50 0.91 -8.23 -9.56
N MET A 51 1.73 -7.43 -8.90
CA MET A 51 2.97 -7.90 -8.25
C MET A 51 2.66 -8.90 -7.12
N CYS A 52 1.67 -8.59 -6.28
CA CYS A 52 1.21 -9.46 -5.21
C CYS A 52 0.77 -10.83 -5.74
N ALA A 53 0.03 -10.87 -6.85
CA ALA A 53 -0.39 -12.12 -7.47
C ALA A 53 0.78 -12.96 -7.99
N ALA A 54 1.78 -12.32 -8.62
CA ALA A 54 3.00 -12.98 -9.07
C ALA A 54 3.78 -13.62 -7.90
N VAL A 55 4.00 -12.86 -6.81
CA VAL A 55 4.70 -13.37 -5.62
C VAL A 55 3.90 -14.49 -4.97
N ALA A 56 2.58 -14.33 -4.79
CA ALA A 56 1.74 -15.36 -4.20
C ALA A 56 1.73 -16.66 -5.04
N GLN A 57 1.78 -16.54 -6.36
CA GLN A 57 1.92 -17.69 -7.26
C GLN A 57 3.28 -18.38 -7.12
N ARG A 58 4.38 -17.61 -7.06
CA ARG A 58 5.74 -18.13 -6.79
C ARG A 58 5.81 -18.89 -5.46
N MET A 59 5.09 -18.40 -4.45
CA MET A 59 5.01 -19.03 -3.13
C MET A 59 4.01 -20.20 -3.03
N GLY A 60 3.43 -20.64 -4.16
CA GLY A 60 2.60 -21.86 -4.20
C GLY A 60 1.18 -21.69 -3.66
N HIS A 61 0.67 -20.45 -3.53
CA HIS A 61 -0.74 -20.28 -3.17
C HIS A 61 -1.66 -20.78 -4.29
N GLN A 62 -2.79 -21.37 -3.90
CA GLN A 62 -3.78 -21.90 -4.85
C GLN A 62 -4.42 -20.79 -5.71
N PRO A 63 -4.65 -21.01 -7.02
CA PRO A 63 -5.18 -19.97 -7.92
C PRO A 63 -6.48 -19.31 -7.44
N ALA A 64 -7.41 -20.06 -6.86
CA ALA A 64 -8.65 -19.53 -6.31
C ALA A 64 -8.41 -18.53 -5.16
N ARG A 65 -7.45 -18.81 -4.29
CA ARG A 65 -7.03 -17.91 -3.21
C ARG A 65 -6.35 -16.66 -3.79
N ILE A 66 -5.48 -16.83 -4.78
CA ILE A 66 -4.78 -15.70 -5.41
C ILE A 66 -5.78 -14.74 -6.08
N LYS A 67 -6.85 -15.26 -6.72
CA LYS A 67 -7.93 -14.42 -7.27
C LYS A 67 -8.58 -13.54 -6.19
N GLN A 68 -8.99 -14.13 -5.07
CA GLN A 68 -9.55 -13.36 -3.94
C GLN A 68 -8.53 -12.38 -3.35
N TYR A 69 -7.29 -12.82 -3.17
CA TYR A 69 -6.20 -11.99 -2.67
C TYR A 69 -5.94 -10.79 -3.58
N GLN A 70 -5.91 -10.98 -4.90
CA GLN A 70 -5.73 -9.91 -5.87
C GLN A 70 -6.85 -8.86 -5.78
N ILE A 71 -8.09 -9.25 -5.50
CA ILE A 71 -9.19 -8.32 -5.22
C ILE A 71 -8.92 -7.51 -3.95
N ALA A 72 -8.46 -8.15 -2.87
CA ALA A 72 -8.08 -7.45 -1.64
C ALA A 72 -6.94 -6.45 -1.89
N CYS A 73 -5.93 -6.83 -2.68
CA CYS A 73 -4.83 -5.94 -3.07
C CYS A 73 -5.31 -4.76 -3.93
N ILE A 74 -6.26 -4.95 -4.85
CA ILE A 74 -6.84 -3.87 -5.67
C ILE A 74 -7.53 -2.83 -4.79
N LEU A 75 -8.10 -3.25 -3.66
CA LEU A 75 -8.81 -2.38 -2.72
C LEU A 75 -7.97 -1.98 -1.51
N HIS A 76 -6.68 -2.35 -1.45
CA HIS A 76 -5.90 -2.27 -0.21
C HIS A 76 -5.81 -0.86 0.37
N ASP A 77 -5.81 0.14 -0.53
CA ASP A 77 -5.70 1.58 -0.26
C ASP A 77 -7.07 2.30 -0.25
N LEU A 78 -8.20 1.57 -0.24
CA LEU A 78 -9.56 2.14 -0.31
C LEU A 78 -9.85 3.14 0.81
N GLY A 79 -9.17 3.00 1.96
CA GLY A 79 -9.21 3.98 3.05
C GLY A 79 -8.71 5.37 2.65
N ARG A 80 -7.99 5.54 1.53
CA ARG A 80 -7.52 6.83 1.00
C ARG A 80 -8.44 7.45 -0.06
N ALA A 81 -9.61 6.86 -0.35
CA ALA A 81 -10.59 7.47 -1.25
C ALA A 81 -10.92 8.91 -0.83
N GLY A 82 -10.90 9.86 -1.78
CA GLY A 82 -11.08 11.29 -1.46
C GLY A 82 -9.79 12.04 -1.08
N LEU A 83 -8.62 11.47 -1.35
CA LEU A 83 -7.34 12.15 -1.11
C LEU A 83 -7.25 13.52 -1.81
N ASP A 84 -7.04 14.56 -1.02
CA ASP A 84 -6.63 15.89 -1.50
C ASP A 84 -5.09 15.97 -1.44
N ARG A 85 -4.43 15.68 -2.56
CA ARG A 85 -2.96 15.58 -2.63
C ARG A 85 -2.23 16.80 -2.07
N ARG A 86 -2.75 18.01 -2.31
CA ARG A 86 -2.09 19.24 -1.88
C ARG A 86 -2.22 19.41 -0.38
N LEU A 87 -3.43 19.24 0.15
CA LEU A 87 -3.67 19.35 1.59
C LEU A 87 -2.96 18.24 2.37
N PHE A 88 -3.10 16.99 1.91
CA PHE A 88 -2.42 15.83 2.49
C PHE A 88 -0.90 16.02 2.50
N GLY A 89 -0.31 16.43 1.38
CA GLY A 89 1.12 16.70 1.28
C GLY A 89 1.56 17.78 2.27
N ARG A 90 0.85 18.92 2.34
CA ARG A 90 1.16 20.00 3.29
C ARG A 90 1.12 19.53 4.74
N ILE A 91 0.08 18.80 5.15
CA ILE A 91 -0.06 18.27 6.52
C ILE A 91 1.13 17.38 6.88
N TRP A 92 1.46 16.41 6.04
CA TRP A 92 2.47 15.40 6.38
C TRP A 92 3.91 15.87 6.16
N SER A 93 4.15 16.80 5.24
CA SER A 93 5.43 17.50 5.12
C SER A 93 5.69 18.37 6.35
N TRP A 94 4.68 19.11 6.82
CA TRP A 94 4.78 19.88 8.07
C TRP A 94 5.06 18.96 9.26
N ALA A 95 4.27 17.90 9.44
CA ALA A 95 4.43 16.98 10.56
C ALA A 95 5.84 16.35 10.58
N ARG A 96 6.35 15.93 9.41
CA ARG A 96 7.71 15.38 9.29
C ARG A 96 8.79 16.41 9.64
N ALA A 97 8.65 17.66 9.20
CA ALA A 97 9.60 18.72 9.53
C ALA A 97 9.67 19.01 11.04
N GLN A 98 8.58 18.71 11.77
CA GLN A 98 8.49 18.82 13.22
C GLN A 98 8.88 17.53 13.96
N GLY A 99 9.33 16.48 13.26
CA GLY A 99 9.65 15.18 13.87
C GLY A 99 8.43 14.42 14.41
N ILE A 100 7.22 14.78 13.99
CA ILE A 100 5.97 14.18 14.48
C ILE A 100 5.74 12.82 13.79
N PRO A 101 5.39 11.75 14.54
CA PRO A 101 5.04 10.46 13.97
C PRO A 101 3.93 10.55 12.94
N THR A 102 4.12 9.86 11.81
CA THR A 102 3.13 9.86 10.72
C THR A 102 2.44 8.51 10.56
N ARG A 103 2.75 7.54 11.42
CA ARG A 103 2.09 6.23 11.44
C ARG A 103 1.48 5.96 12.82
N PRO A 104 0.33 5.26 12.88
CA PRO A 104 -0.31 4.92 14.15
C PRO A 104 0.60 4.17 15.13
N ARG A 105 1.42 3.23 14.64
CA ARG A 105 2.36 2.48 15.48
C ARG A 105 3.39 3.39 16.13
N GLU A 106 4.05 4.23 15.34
CA GLU A 106 5.05 5.20 15.82
C GLU A 106 4.41 6.20 16.79
N TRP A 107 3.19 6.67 16.47
CA TRP A 107 2.40 7.54 17.34
C TRP A 107 2.20 6.92 18.73
N ARG A 108 1.74 5.67 18.78
CA ARG A 108 1.47 4.97 20.05
C ARG A 108 2.72 4.70 20.89
N VAL A 109 3.91 4.67 20.29
CA VAL A 109 5.17 4.57 21.02
C VAL A 109 5.49 5.90 21.73
N LEU A 110 5.32 7.04 21.05
CA LEU A 110 5.58 8.35 21.65
C LEU A 110 4.45 8.86 22.54
N HIS A 111 3.22 8.41 22.30
CA HIS A 111 2.01 8.86 22.99
C HIS A 111 1.20 7.65 23.51
N PRO A 112 1.73 6.88 24.48
CA PRO A 112 1.08 5.68 25.01
C PRO A 112 -0.27 5.96 25.68
N GLU A 113 -0.52 7.20 26.09
CA GLU A 113 -1.81 7.67 26.63
C GLU A 113 -2.92 7.73 25.59
N THR A 114 -2.56 7.75 24.30
CA THR A 114 -3.55 7.82 23.21
C THR A 114 -4.37 6.53 23.17
N ARG A 115 -5.67 6.65 23.40
CA ARG A 115 -6.60 5.52 23.23
C ARG A 115 -6.44 4.92 21.83
N TYR A 116 -6.25 3.60 21.76
CA TYR A 116 -6.08 2.88 20.49
C TYR A 116 -7.19 3.20 19.50
N GLY A 117 -6.82 3.55 18.27
CA GLY A 117 -7.77 3.95 17.24
C GLY A 117 -8.29 5.37 17.38
N ARG A 118 -7.71 6.22 18.25
CA ARG A 118 -8.01 7.66 18.41
C ARG A 118 -6.80 8.55 18.09
N GLU A 119 -5.82 8.03 17.36
CA GLU A 119 -4.59 8.73 17.00
C GLU A 119 -4.88 9.98 16.15
N THR A 120 -5.92 9.96 15.32
CA THR A 120 -6.34 11.12 14.52
C THR A 120 -6.82 12.28 15.40
N GLU A 121 -7.70 11.99 16.34
CA GLU A 121 -8.25 13.00 17.25
C GLU A 121 -7.19 13.54 18.20
N ALA A 122 -6.30 12.66 18.69
CA ALA A 122 -5.17 13.07 19.50
C ALA A 122 -4.20 13.99 18.72
N PHE A 123 -3.89 13.65 17.47
CA PHE A 123 -3.09 14.51 16.58
C PHE A 123 -3.73 15.88 16.39
N VAL A 124 -5.01 15.92 16.02
CA VAL A 124 -5.72 17.17 15.76
C VAL A 124 -5.79 18.01 17.02
N SER A 125 -6.13 17.42 18.18
CA SER A 125 -6.20 18.15 19.45
C SER A 125 -4.85 18.72 19.87
N ARG A 126 -3.76 17.98 19.66
CA ARG A 126 -2.41 18.36 20.09
C ARG A 126 -1.79 19.43 19.21
N TYR A 127 -2.00 19.35 17.90
CA TYR A 127 -1.25 20.15 16.93
C TYR A 127 -2.06 21.23 16.21
N ARG A 128 -3.35 21.39 16.51
CA ARG A 128 -4.22 22.40 15.89
C ARG A 128 -3.59 23.79 15.84
N GLY A 129 -3.23 24.35 17.00
CA GLY A 129 -2.68 25.72 17.05
C GLY A 129 -1.37 25.86 16.27
N ALA A 130 -0.48 24.88 16.36
CA ALA A 130 0.79 24.90 15.62
C ALA A 130 0.60 24.77 14.10
N MET A 131 -0.38 23.98 13.66
CA MET A 131 -0.71 23.85 12.24
C MET A 131 -1.40 25.10 11.69
N GLU A 132 -2.31 25.70 12.46
CA GLU A 132 -2.98 26.95 12.11
C GLU A 132 -1.98 28.11 12.02
N ALA A 133 -1.02 28.20 12.95
CA ALA A 133 0.10 29.15 12.87
C ALA A 133 0.99 28.93 11.64
N ALA A 134 1.08 27.70 11.13
CA ALA A 134 1.76 27.35 9.88
C ALA A 134 0.86 27.51 8.63
N GLY A 135 -0.33 28.10 8.77
CA GLY A 135 -1.27 28.34 7.67
C GLY A 135 -1.97 27.08 7.16
N ILE A 136 -2.05 26.01 7.97
CA ILE A 136 -2.76 24.77 7.67
C ILE A 136 -4.01 24.71 8.56
N GLU A 137 -5.14 25.12 8.00
CA GLU A 137 -6.43 25.10 8.68
C GLU A 137 -6.92 23.64 8.90
N LEU A 138 -7.16 23.25 10.16
CA LEU A 138 -7.70 21.93 10.51
C LEU A 138 -9.23 21.92 10.57
N ASN A 139 -9.86 22.21 9.43
CA ASN A 139 -11.30 22.05 9.24
C ASN A 139 -11.69 20.55 9.07
N PRO A 140 -13.00 20.19 9.03
CA PRO A 140 -13.41 18.79 8.92
C PRO A 140 -12.79 18.03 7.74
N TRP A 141 -12.58 18.70 6.59
CA TRP A 141 -11.94 18.08 5.43
C TRP A 141 -10.45 17.79 5.67
N ALA A 142 -9.73 18.70 6.32
CA ALA A 142 -8.34 18.47 6.72
C ALA A 142 -8.23 17.31 7.73
N CYS A 143 -9.18 17.19 8.66
CA CYS A 143 -9.25 16.06 9.59
C CYS A 143 -9.40 14.71 8.87
N GLU A 144 -10.19 14.64 7.79
CA GLU A 144 -10.26 13.43 6.96
C GLU A 144 -8.90 13.07 6.33
N GLN A 145 -8.12 14.07 5.90
CA GLN A 145 -6.77 13.85 5.36
C GLN A 145 -5.78 13.37 6.43
N VAL A 146 -5.93 13.81 7.69
CA VAL A 146 -5.17 13.27 8.84
C VAL A 146 -5.55 11.80 9.08
N GLU A 147 -6.84 11.49 9.04
CA GLU A 147 -7.35 10.15 9.29
C GLU A 147 -6.86 9.12 8.26
N MET A 148 -6.57 9.55 7.01
CA MET A 148 -6.00 8.69 5.98
C MET A 148 -4.64 8.07 6.34
N ARG A 149 -3.90 8.62 7.33
CA ARG A 149 -2.72 7.93 7.90
C ARG A 149 -2.96 7.42 9.32
N LEU A 150 -3.38 8.29 10.23
CA LEU A 150 -3.41 7.96 11.66
C LEU A 150 -4.66 7.14 12.05
N GLY A 151 -5.74 7.23 11.28
CA GLY A 151 -6.99 6.50 11.51
C GLY A 151 -7.31 5.53 10.37
N TYR A 152 -6.30 5.07 9.63
CA TYR A 152 -6.48 4.31 8.39
C TYR A 152 -7.43 3.11 8.56
N ALA A 153 -7.33 2.37 9.68
CA ALA A 153 -8.20 1.23 9.95
C ALA A 153 -9.69 1.61 10.02
N ARG A 154 -10.03 2.73 10.65
CA ARG A 154 -11.43 3.18 10.77
C ARG A 154 -11.97 3.61 9.41
N ARG A 155 -11.18 4.41 8.68
CA ARG A 155 -11.55 4.84 7.32
C ARG A 155 -11.72 3.64 6.40
N LEU A 156 -10.78 2.69 6.41
CA LEU A 156 -10.90 1.49 5.59
C LEU A 156 -12.15 0.68 5.97
N ALA A 157 -12.43 0.49 7.25
CA ALA A 157 -13.63 -0.21 7.69
C ALA A 157 -14.92 0.50 7.26
N ALA A 158 -14.99 1.82 7.36
CA ALA A 158 -16.13 2.62 6.90
C ALA A 158 -16.33 2.51 5.39
N ARG A 159 -15.26 2.66 4.60
CA ARG A 159 -15.30 2.51 3.15
C ARG A 159 -15.70 1.10 2.73
N LEU A 160 -15.15 0.07 3.36
CA LEU A 160 -15.53 -1.32 3.09
C LEU A 160 -17.01 -1.58 3.42
N ARG A 161 -17.55 -1.05 4.53
CA ARG A 161 -18.99 -1.15 4.83
C ARG A 161 -19.84 -0.54 3.72
N ALA A 162 -19.47 0.64 3.23
CA ALA A 162 -20.20 1.34 2.17
C ALA A 162 -20.17 0.58 0.83
N VAL A 163 -19.04 -0.05 0.47
CA VAL A 163 -18.90 -0.71 -0.84
C VAL A 163 -19.28 -2.21 -0.83
N LYS A 164 -19.44 -2.83 0.34
CA LYS A 164 -19.79 -4.25 0.47
C LYS A 164 -21.06 -4.67 -0.30
N PRO A 165 -22.15 -3.89 -0.36
CA PRO A 165 -23.30 -4.20 -1.21
C PRO A 165 -22.89 -4.32 -2.68
N ARG A 166 -22.14 -3.32 -3.19
CA ARG A 166 -21.64 -3.33 -4.57
C ARG A 166 -20.70 -4.50 -4.83
N LEU A 167 -19.85 -4.88 -3.88
CA LEU A 167 -18.99 -6.07 -4.03
C LEU A 167 -19.82 -7.35 -4.22
N ARG A 168 -20.96 -7.50 -3.54
CA ARG A 168 -21.85 -8.65 -3.73
C ARG A 168 -22.48 -8.67 -5.12
N GLU A 169 -22.92 -7.50 -5.62
CA GLU A 169 -23.44 -7.37 -7.00
C GLU A 169 -22.38 -7.74 -8.05
N LEU A 170 -21.10 -7.52 -7.75
CA LEU A 170 -19.96 -7.90 -8.57
C LEU A 170 -19.53 -9.37 -8.36
N ALA A 171 -20.32 -10.18 -7.66
CA ALA A 171 -20.03 -11.56 -7.28
C ALA A 171 -18.70 -11.75 -6.51
N VAL A 172 -18.30 -10.73 -5.73
CA VAL A 172 -17.12 -10.78 -4.87
C VAL A 172 -17.51 -11.21 -3.46
N THR A 173 -17.11 -12.42 -3.07
CA THR A 173 -17.25 -12.91 -1.70
C THR A 173 -16.14 -12.31 -0.81
N TRP A 174 -16.51 -11.38 0.06
CA TRP A 174 -15.56 -10.74 0.99
C TRP A 174 -15.35 -11.59 2.25
N SER A 175 -14.12 -12.03 2.48
CA SER A 175 -13.74 -12.77 3.68
C SER A 175 -13.06 -11.90 4.74
N PRO A 176 -13.19 -12.21 6.05
CA PRO A 176 -12.58 -11.40 7.12
C PRO A 176 -11.06 -11.23 6.98
N TRP A 177 -10.34 -12.24 6.49
CA TRP A 177 -8.89 -12.17 6.30
C TRP A 177 -8.48 -11.08 5.29
N MET A 178 -9.31 -10.79 4.28
CA MET A 178 -9.01 -9.79 3.25
C MET A 178 -8.81 -8.40 3.85
N SER A 179 -9.69 -7.99 4.78
CA SER A 179 -9.52 -6.72 5.49
C SER A 179 -8.33 -6.74 6.45
N ARG A 180 -8.03 -7.88 7.08
CA ARG A 180 -6.94 -7.98 8.07
C ARG A 180 -5.57 -7.82 7.41
N ILE A 181 -5.36 -8.44 6.24
CA ILE A 181 -4.09 -8.32 5.52
C ILE A 181 -3.82 -6.88 5.05
N MET A 182 -4.87 -6.13 4.67
CA MET A 182 -4.76 -4.72 4.23
C MET A 182 -4.35 -3.77 5.37
N LEU A 183 -4.48 -4.21 6.62
CA LEU A 183 -4.13 -3.41 7.81
C LEU A 183 -2.75 -3.76 8.38
N TYR A 184 -2.12 -4.82 7.88
CA TYR A 184 -0.98 -5.45 8.54
C TYR A 184 0.20 -4.49 8.77
N TYR A 185 0.50 -3.64 7.78
CA TYR A 185 1.61 -2.68 7.90
C TYR A 185 1.44 -1.68 9.06
N TYR A 186 0.20 -1.24 9.29
CA TYR A 186 -0.12 -0.25 10.32
C TYR A 186 -0.47 -0.87 11.67
N TYR A 187 -0.98 -2.11 11.65
CA TYR A 187 -1.56 -2.80 12.79
C TYR A 187 -1.21 -4.30 12.76
N PRO A 188 0.08 -4.68 12.85
CA PRO A 188 0.52 -6.07 12.72
C PRO A 188 -0.12 -6.99 13.77
N GLU A 189 -0.47 -6.46 14.94
CA GLU A 189 -1.18 -7.17 16.00
C GLU A 189 -2.53 -7.74 15.55
N LYS A 190 -3.16 -7.15 14.52
CA LYS A 190 -4.43 -7.65 13.96
C LYS A 190 -4.29 -9.00 13.27
N LEU A 191 -3.09 -9.51 13.04
CA LEU A 191 -2.85 -10.87 12.54
C LEU A 191 -2.41 -11.85 13.63
N LYS A 192 -2.44 -11.47 14.91
CA LYS A 192 -2.22 -12.43 16.01
C LYS A 192 -3.24 -13.58 15.89
N GLY A 193 -2.72 -14.82 15.93
CA GLY A 193 -3.52 -16.04 15.78
C GLY A 193 -4.10 -16.29 14.37
N ALA A 194 -3.72 -15.51 13.35
CA ALA A 194 -4.14 -15.79 11.99
C ALA A 194 -3.44 -17.05 11.43
N GLN A 195 -4.09 -17.73 10.48
CA GLN A 195 -3.47 -18.86 9.79
C GLN A 195 -2.17 -18.42 9.08
N PRO A 196 -1.11 -19.25 9.03
CA PRO A 196 0.17 -18.85 8.47
C PRO A 196 0.10 -18.26 7.06
N TRP A 197 -0.74 -18.82 6.19
CA TRP A 197 -0.91 -18.31 4.83
C TRP A 197 -1.55 -16.90 4.79
N VAL A 198 -2.38 -16.53 5.76
CA VAL A 198 -2.97 -15.17 5.84
C VAL A 198 -1.87 -14.17 6.16
N ARG A 199 -0.99 -14.51 7.11
CA ARG A 199 0.18 -13.69 7.43
C ARG A 199 1.11 -13.56 6.22
N GLN A 200 1.40 -14.66 5.54
CA GLN A 200 2.23 -14.65 4.32
C GLN A 200 1.64 -13.72 3.23
N LEU A 201 0.33 -13.76 2.98
CA LEU A 201 -0.31 -12.83 2.05
C LEU A 201 -0.19 -11.36 2.50
N ALA A 202 -0.26 -11.08 3.80
CA ALA A 202 -0.08 -9.73 4.31
C ALA A 202 1.36 -9.23 4.13
N GLU A 203 2.34 -10.08 4.39
CA GLU A 203 3.76 -9.79 4.16
C GLU A 203 4.04 -9.55 2.68
N ILE A 204 3.46 -10.36 1.78
CA ILE A 204 3.55 -10.14 0.33
C ILE A 204 3.00 -8.76 -0.06
N LEU A 205 1.83 -8.38 0.47
CA LEU A 205 1.23 -7.08 0.19
C LEU A 205 2.16 -5.95 0.63
N VAL A 206 2.70 -6.02 1.84
CA VAL A 206 3.67 -5.03 2.34
C VAL A 206 4.89 -4.96 1.44
N ALA A 207 5.51 -6.11 1.13
CA ALA A 207 6.71 -6.13 0.29
C ALA A 207 6.46 -5.53 -1.10
N CYS A 208 5.36 -5.89 -1.76
CA CYS A 208 5.01 -5.37 -3.08
C CYS A 208 4.61 -3.89 -3.04
N GLU A 209 3.91 -3.45 -2.00
CA GLU A 209 3.54 -2.03 -1.81
C GLU A 209 4.78 -1.16 -1.67
N GLN A 210 5.73 -1.56 -0.82
CA GLN A 210 6.96 -0.80 -0.61
C GLN A 210 7.84 -0.81 -1.86
N PHE A 211 8.00 -1.97 -2.51
CA PHE A 211 8.80 -2.07 -3.73
C PHE A 211 8.24 -1.19 -4.87
N GLU A 212 6.91 -1.18 -5.06
CA GLU A 212 6.27 -0.27 -6.02
C GLU A 212 6.43 1.19 -5.61
N ALA A 213 6.17 1.52 -4.34
CA ALA A 213 6.17 2.90 -3.86
C ALA A 213 7.55 3.56 -3.97
N TYR A 214 8.63 2.83 -3.67
CA TYR A 214 10.00 3.32 -3.85
C TYR A 214 10.40 3.46 -5.32
N SER A 215 9.71 2.75 -6.22
CA SER A 215 9.90 2.86 -7.67
C SER A 215 8.94 3.85 -8.34
N ASN A 216 8.05 4.50 -7.59
CA ASN A 216 6.99 5.34 -8.14
C ASN A 216 7.32 6.83 -7.98
N GLN A 217 7.68 7.48 -9.09
CA GLN A 217 8.12 8.88 -9.08
C GLN A 217 7.05 9.84 -8.61
N ARG A 218 5.83 9.67 -9.15
CA ARG A 218 4.72 10.56 -8.86
C ARG A 218 4.32 10.49 -7.38
N ARG A 219 4.17 9.29 -6.82
CA ARG A 219 3.87 9.10 -5.40
C ARG A 219 5.05 9.50 -4.50
N GLY A 220 6.28 9.20 -4.91
CA GLY A 220 7.50 9.62 -4.23
C GLY A 220 7.54 11.13 -3.99
N ARG A 221 7.28 11.91 -5.04
CA ARG A 221 7.20 13.37 -4.95
C ARG A 221 6.02 13.84 -4.09
N ASP A 222 4.82 13.32 -4.36
CA ASP A 222 3.59 13.85 -3.77
C ASP A 222 3.40 13.49 -2.29
N TYR A 223 3.92 12.34 -1.84
CA TYR A 223 3.74 11.84 -0.47
C TYR A 223 5.00 11.87 0.39
N TYR A 224 6.17 11.78 -0.22
CA TYR A 224 7.42 11.59 0.49
C TYR A 224 8.42 12.70 0.21
N VAL A 225 8.10 13.65 -0.67
CA VAL A 225 8.99 14.74 -1.13
C VAL A 225 10.33 14.18 -1.64
N ARG A 226 10.32 12.95 -2.20
CA ARG A 226 11.51 12.33 -2.77
C ARG A 226 11.82 12.95 -4.13
N GLN A 227 13.10 13.21 -4.38
CA GLN A 227 13.57 13.78 -5.64
C GLN A 227 13.91 12.72 -6.69
N ARG A 228 14.20 11.48 -6.29
CA ARG A 228 14.59 10.37 -7.17
C ARG A 228 14.06 9.03 -6.67
N GLU A 229 13.92 8.08 -7.60
CA GLU A 229 13.58 6.68 -7.33
C GLU A 229 14.83 5.82 -7.51
N ASP A 230 15.19 5.06 -6.48
CA ASP A 230 16.29 4.11 -6.56
C ASP A 230 15.80 2.70 -6.22
N VAL A 231 16.08 1.75 -7.13
CA VAL A 231 15.72 0.34 -6.93
C VAL A 231 16.51 -0.26 -5.76
N SER A 232 17.74 0.21 -5.53
CA SER A 232 18.58 -0.24 -4.41
C SER A 232 17.99 0.18 -3.06
N GLU A 233 17.49 1.41 -2.95
CA GLU A 233 16.77 1.87 -1.77
C GLU A 233 15.51 1.04 -1.51
N ALA A 234 14.82 0.60 -2.57
CA ALA A 234 13.65 -0.26 -2.42
C ALA A 234 14.02 -1.59 -1.75
N PHE A 235 15.10 -2.26 -2.17
CA PHE A 235 15.55 -3.50 -1.54
C PHE A 235 16.14 -3.29 -0.15
N ALA A 236 16.95 -2.24 0.06
CA ALA A 236 17.46 -1.90 1.38
C ALA A 236 16.32 -1.68 2.39
N TYR A 237 15.22 -1.06 1.96
CA TYR A 237 14.04 -0.89 2.80
C TYR A 237 13.33 -2.22 3.10
N LEU A 238 13.24 -3.13 2.13
CA LEU A 238 12.71 -4.48 2.37
C LEU A 238 13.59 -5.26 3.36
N ASP A 239 14.91 -5.15 3.27
CA ASP A 239 15.83 -5.80 4.20
C ASP A 239 15.67 -5.23 5.62
N ALA A 240 15.46 -3.92 5.76
CA ALA A 240 15.13 -3.30 7.05
C ALA A 240 13.81 -3.84 7.64
N LEU A 241 12.75 -3.94 6.82
CA LEU A 241 11.48 -4.53 7.25
C LEU A 241 11.61 -6.01 7.64
N HIS A 242 12.52 -6.75 6.99
CA HIS A 242 12.85 -8.11 7.38
C HIS A 242 13.54 -8.13 8.75
N GLY A 243 14.54 -7.27 8.97
CA GLY A 243 15.22 -7.13 10.27
C GLY A 243 14.27 -6.74 11.41
N GLU A 244 13.23 -5.97 11.12
CA GLU A 244 12.15 -5.64 12.07
C GLU A 244 11.12 -6.76 12.29
N GLY A 245 11.23 -7.89 11.57
CA GLY A 245 10.28 -9.00 11.66
C GLY A 245 8.90 -8.72 11.04
N ILE A 246 8.80 -7.68 10.20
CA ILE A 246 7.56 -7.27 9.51
C ILE A 246 7.33 -8.11 8.25
N ILE A 247 8.39 -8.52 7.55
CA ILE A 247 8.27 -9.44 6.40
C ILE A 247 9.26 -10.59 6.55
N SER A 248 8.86 -11.78 6.12
CA SER A 248 9.71 -12.96 6.20
C SER A 248 10.71 -13.04 5.03
N ARG A 249 11.86 -13.68 5.28
CA ARG A 249 12.90 -13.92 4.26
C ARG A 249 12.35 -14.60 3.00
N PRO A 250 11.47 -15.62 3.06
CA PRO A 250 10.89 -16.23 1.85
C PRO A 250 10.10 -15.24 0.97
N VAL A 251 9.43 -14.25 1.56
CA VAL A 251 8.70 -13.23 0.79
C VAL A 251 9.66 -12.29 0.06
N VAL A 252 10.69 -11.80 0.77
CA VAL A 252 11.74 -10.95 0.18
C VAL A 252 12.45 -11.69 -0.95
N GLN A 253 12.76 -12.97 -0.73
CA GLN A 253 13.41 -13.83 -1.70
C GLN A 253 12.57 -14.00 -2.98
N ALA A 254 11.30 -14.39 -2.84
CA ALA A 254 10.41 -14.56 -3.97
C ALA A 254 10.26 -13.26 -4.79
N LEU A 255 10.23 -12.10 -4.12
CA LEU A 255 10.19 -10.80 -4.78
C LEU A 255 11.49 -10.52 -5.56
N ARG A 256 12.66 -10.75 -4.94
CA ARG A 256 13.99 -10.57 -5.57
C ARG A 256 14.17 -11.45 -6.81
N GLU A 257 13.79 -12.72 -6.74
CA GLU A 257 13.85 -13.64 -7.87
C GLU A 257 12.98 -13.19 -9.03
N LEU A 258 11.72 -12.82 -8.75
CA LEU A 258 10.81 -12.31 -9.78
C LEU A 258 11.32 -11.01 -10.42
N ALA A 259 11.92 -10.13 -9.62
CA ALA A 259 12.56 -8.91 -10.11
C ALA A 259 13.79 -9.24 -10.99
N ALA A 260 14.60 -10.21 -10.58
CA ALA A 260 15.76 -10.69 -11.35
C ALA A 260 15.37 -11.40 -12.65
N GLU A 261 14.21 -12.05 -12.70
CA GLU A 261 13.67 -12.64 -13.92
C GLU A 261 13.08 -11.60 -14.88
N GLY A 262 12.94 -10.35 -14.45
CA GLY A 262 12.35 -9.28 -15.25
C GLY A 262 10.83 -9.24 -15.25
N VAL A 263 10.19 -10.02 -14.37
CA VAL A 263 8.73 -10.07 -14.25
C VAL A 263 8.16 -8.70 -13.94
N PHE A 264 8.85 -7.90 -13.11
CA PHE A 264 8.34 -6.60 -12.67
C PHE A 264 8.75 -5.42 -13.55
N ASP A 265 9.65 -5.58 -14.53
CA ASP A 265 10.22 -4.48 -15.32
C ASP A 265 9.14 -3.52 -15.84
N ARG A 266 8.15 -4.05 -16.56
CA ARG A 266 7.06 -3.24 -17.14
C ARG A 266 6.24 -2.50 -16.06
N VAL A 267 5.99 -3.15 -14.93
CA VAL A 267 5.24 -2.52 -13.82
C VAL A 267 6.05 -1.37 -13.20
N LEU A 268 7.36 -1.53 -13.08
CA LEU A 268 8.25 -0.47 -12.61
C LEU A 268 8.33 0.69 -13.61
N GLU A 269 8.39 0.41 -14.92
CA GLU A 269 8.34 1.44 -15.96
C GLU A 269 7.03 2.23 -15.93
N GLU A 270 5.89 1.53 -15.78
CA GLU A 270 4.57 2.16 -15.60
C GLU A 270 4.50 3.01 -14.32
N ALA A 271 5.16 2.59 -13.23
CA ALA A 271 5.22 3.36 -11.98
C ALA A 271 6.08 4.62 -12.10
N ARG A 272 7.14 4.56 -12.92
CA ARG A 272 8.09 5.67 -13.16
C ARG A 272 7.62 6.64 -14.23
N GLY A 273 6.80 6.18 -15.17
CA GLY A 273 6.45 6.93 -16.37
C GLY A 273 7.60 7.03 -17.38
N ARG A 274 8.64 6.19 -17.25
CA ARG A 274 9.79 6.10 -18.15
C ARG A 274 10.34 4.67 -18.17
N SER A 275 11.08 4.34 -19.23
CA SER A 275 11.79 3.07 -19.33
C SER A 275 12.87 2.94 -18.24
N LEU A 276 13.14 1.70 -17.83
CA LEU A 276 14.29 1.38 -16.97
C LEU A 276 15.57 1.51 -17.78
N SER A 277 16.56 2.19 -17.21
CA SER A 277 17.92 2.28 -17.74
C SER A 277 18.62 0.93 -17.68
N SER A 278 19.68 0.77 -18.49
CA SER A 278 20.52 -0.44 -18.46
C SER A 278 21.07 -0.72 -17.07
N ARG A 279 21.49 0.31 -16.33
CA ARG A 279 21.99 0.18 -14.95
C ARG A 279 20.93 -0.38 -14.01
N GLU A 280 19.70 0.13 -14.08
CA GLU A 280 18.57 -0.34 -13.26
C GLU A 280 18.22 -1.80 -13.57
N ARG A 281 18.20 -2.17 -14.86
CA ARG A 281 17.97 -3.56 -15.29
C ARG A 281 19.09 -4.48 -14.80
N THR A 282 20.35 -4.12 -15.00
CA THR A 282 21.49 -4.91 -14.51
C THR A 282 21.43 -5.10 -12.99
N PHE A 283 21.07 -4.05 -12.25
CA PHE A 283 20.88 -4.15 -10.80
C PHE A 283 19.76 -5.12 -10.43
N LEU A 284 18.60 -5.03 -11.07
CA LEU A 284 17.48 -5.98 -10.87
C LEU A 284 17.91 -7.43 -11.15
N ARG A 285 18.67 -7.68 -12.23
CA ARG A 285 19.17 -9.03 -12.55
C ARG A 285 20.13 -9.59 -11.50
N ARG A 286 20.93 -8.75 -10.87
CA ARG A 286 21.86 -9.14 -9.80
C ARG A 286 21.19 -9.27 -8.44
N ALA A 287 20.06 -8.59 -8.21
CA ALA A 287 19.35 -8.59 -6.93
C ALA A 287 18.89 -9.99 -6.47
N GLY A 288 18.72 -10.94 -7.40
CA GLY A 288 18.41 -12.34 -7.10
C GLY A 288 19.63 -13.21 -6.77
N GLN A 289 20.86 -12.74 -7.05
CA GLN A 289 22.10 -13.48 -6.82
C GLN A 289 22.65 -13.28 -5.40
N GLU A 290 22.42 -12.12 -4.79
CA GLU A 290 22.80 -11.82 -3.38
C GLU A 290 22.16 -12.81 -2.37
N SER A 291 21.09 -13.47 -2.78
CA SER A 291 20.37 -14.47 -2.00
C SER A 291 21.08 -15.81 -1.82
N LEU A 292 21.99 -16.17 -2.73
CA LEU A 292 22.65 -17.49 -2.74
C LEU A 292 23.86 -17.56 -1.80
N HIS A 293 24.38 -16.42 -1.33
CA HIS A 293 25.61 -16.34 -0.54
C HIS A 293 25.41 -16.00 0.94
N ALA A 294 24.16 -15.89 1.40
CA ALA A 294 23.81 -15.63 2.82
C ALA A 294 23.10 -16.83 3.49
N GLY A 295 23.40 -18.04 3.01
CA GLY A 295 22.89 -19.31 3.55
C GLY A 295 23.84 -19.88 4.59
#